data_AF-H6RTY4-F1
#
_entry.id   AF-H6RTY4-F1
#
_cell.length_a   1.000
_cell.length_b   1.000
_cell.length_c   1.000
_cell.angle_alpha   90.00
_cell.angle_beta   90.00
_cell.angle_gamma   90.00
#
_symmetry.space_group_name_H-M   'P 1'
#
loop_
_entity.id
_entity.type
_entity.pdbx_description
1 polymer ?
#
loop_
_entity_poly.entity_id
_entity_poly.type
_entity_poly.pdbx_seq_one_letter_code
_entity_poly.pdbx_strand_id
1 'polypeptide(L)'
;MRMSRVNITVPDNLIEQAREAGLNVSKLAAAALAEELDRRAKIAALDAYLLELDEELGPISAAEVEAAQTWAAGLPTTARAGRPA
;
A
#
# COMPACT_ATOMS: atom_id res chain seq x y z
N MET A 1 24.77 -8.22 -10.99
CA MET A 1 23.51 -8.95 -10.75
C MET A 1 23.11 -9.65 -12.05
N ARG A 2 22.85 -10.96 -12.04
CA ARG A 2 22.24 -11.64 -13.20
C ARG A 2 20.72 -11.43 -13.10
N MET A 3 20.12 -10.77 -14.08
CA MET A 3 18.66 -10.65 -14.12
C MET A 3 18.07 -11.95 -14.66
N SER A 4 17.16 -12.55 -13.88
CA SER A 4 16.37 -13.69 -14.32
C SER A 4 15.43 -13.23 -15.43
N ARG A 5 15.46 -13.88 -16.59
CA ARG A 5 14.54 -13.58 -17.69
C ARG A 5 13.21 -14.27 -17.41
N VAL A 6 12.14 -13.48 -17.33
CA VAL A 6 10.77 -13.96 -17.16
C VAL A 6 9.99 -13.66 -18.44
N ASN A 7 9.28 -14.65 -18.98
CA ASN A 7 8.35 -14.43 -20.09
C ASN A 7 6.95 -14.28 -19.51
N ILE A 8 6.27 -13.20 -19.86
CA ILE A 8 4.90 -12.90 -19.44
C ILE A 8 4.03 -12.70 -20.68
N THR A 9 2.77 -13.11 -20.60
CA THR A 9 1.79 -12.84 -21.64
C THR A 9 1.14 -11.49 -21.35
N VAL A 10 1.12 -10.62 -22.36
CA VAL A 10 0.50 -9.30 -22.29
C VAL A 10 -0.42 -9.16 -23.50
N PRO A 11 -1.62 -8.56 -23.37
CA PRO A 11 -2.50 -8.31 -24.51
C PRO A 11 -1.78 -7.56 -25.64
N ASP A 12 -1.94 -8.02 -26.87
CA ASP A 12 -1.22 -7.50 -28.03
C ASP A 12 -1.48 -5.99 -28.24
N ASN A 13 -2.74 -5.57 -28.10
CA ASN A 13 -3.15 -4.17 -28.20
C ASN A 13 -2.43 -3.27 -27.18
N LEU A 14 -2.09 -3.78 -26.00
CA LEU A 14 -1.38 -3.04 -24.96
C LEU A 14 0.10 -2.90 -25.29
N ILE A 15 0.71 -3.96 -25.83
CA ILE A 15 2.10 -3.95 -26.28
C ILE A 15 2.28 -3.06 -27.50
N GLU A 16 1.33 -3.06 -28.43
CA GLU A 16 1.32 -2.15 -29.58
C GLU A 16 1.29 -0.69 -29.13
N GLN A 17 0.34 -0.32 -28.26
CA GLN A 17 0.27 1.02 -27.67
C GLN A 17 1.56 1.40 -26.92
N ALA A 18 2.14 0.47 -26.16
CA ALA A 18 3.39 0.72 -25.46
C ALA A 18 4.57 0.96 -26.42
N ARG A 19 4.62 0.24 -27.55
CA ARG A 19 5.64 0.45 -28.59
C ARG A 19 5.45 1.79 -29.30
N GLU A 20 4.23 2.15 -29.67
CA GLU A 20 3.91 3.44 -30.29
C GLU A 20 4.28 4.61 -29.38
N ALA A 21 4.06 4.46 -28.07
CA ALA A 21 4.46 5.43 -27.06
C ALA A 21 5.97 5.38 -26.69
N GLY A 22 6.77 4.49 -27.30
CA GLY A 22 8.21 4.38 -27.05
C GLY A 22 8.57 3.88 -25.64
N LEU A 23 7.67 3.16 -24.97
CA LEU A 23 7.85 2.72 -23.59
C LEU A 23 8.82 1.53 -23.49
N ASN A 24 9.71 1.59 -22.50
CA ASN A 24 10.55 0.44 -22.12
C ASN A 24 9.78 -0.46 -21.15
N VAL A 25 9.06 -1.44 -21.71
CA VAL A 25 8.20 -2.37 -20.96
C VAL A 25 8.96 -3.10 -19.86
N SER A 26 10.20 -3.56 -20.12
CA SER A 26 11.00 -4.27 -19.13
C SER A 26 11.35 -3.39 -17.93
N LYS A 27 11.69 -2.11 -18.16
CA LYS A 27 11.98 -1.15 -17.09
C LYS A 27 10.72 -0.84 -16.28
N LEU A 28 9.59 -0.66 -16.94
CA LEU A 28 8.30 -0.40 -16.28
C LEU A 28 7.85 -1.59 -15.45
N ALA A 29 7.94 -2.79 -15.98
CA ALA A 29 7.60 -4.02 -15.27
C ALA A 29 8.49 -4.21 -14.03
N ALA A 30 9.80 -3.98 -14.16
CA ALA A 30 10.72 -4.06 -13.02
C ALA A 30 10.40 -3.03 -11.93
N ALA A 31 10.07 -1.79 -12.32
CA ALA A 31 9.69 -0.75 -11.37
C ALA A 31 8.37 -1.08 -10.65
N ALA A 32 7.34 -1.52 -11.39
CA ALA A 32 6.06 -1.91 -10.83
C ALA A 32 6.19 -3.11 -9.87
N LEU A 33 7.03 -4.10 -10.22
CA LEU A 33 7.32 -5.22 -9.33
C LEU A 33 8.03 -4.77 -8.05
N ALA A 34 9.01 -3.87 -8.16
CA ALA A 34 9.70 -3.34 -6.98
C ALA A 34 8.75 -2.56 -6.06
N GLU A 35 7.87 -1.73 -6.62
CA GLU A 35 6.87 -0.97 -5.87
C GLU A 35 5.88 -1.89 -5.16
N GLU A 36 5.37 -2.91 -5.83
CA GLU A 36 4.43 -3.85 -5.22
C GLU A 36 5.10 -4.68 -4.11
N LEU A 37 6.37 -5.09 -4.29
CA LEU A 37 7.13 -5.78 -3.26
C LEU A 37 7.37 -4.87 -2.04
N ASP A 38 7.74 -3.62 -2.25
CA ASP A 38 7.92 -2.63 -1.18
C ASP A 38 6.60 -2.38 -0.42
N ARG A 39 5.48 -2.21 -1.15
CA ARG A 39 4.15 -2.07 -0.55
C ARG A 39 3.80 -3.26 0.34
N ARG A 40 4.04 -4.49 -0.13
CA ARG A 40 3.81 -5.72 0.66
C ARG A 40 4.71 -5.80 1.88
N ALA A 41 5.99 -5.43 1.74
CA ALA A 41 6.92 -5.40 2.85
C ALA A 41 6.46 -4.42 3.94
N LYS A 42 5.98 -3.23 3.55
CA LYS A 42 5.42 -2.24 4.48
C LYS A 42 4.18 -2.74 5.22
N ILE A 43 3.28 -3.43 4.53
CA ILE A 43 2.10 -4.03 5.15
C ILE A 43 2.52 -5.08 6.17
N ALA A 44 3.41 -6.01 5.78
CA ALA A 44 3.90 -7.04 6.69
C ALA A 44 4.62 -6.45 7.91
N ALA A 45 5.41 -5.39 7.72
CA ALA A 45 6.07 -4.68 8.81
C ALA A 45 5.07 -3.98 9.74
N LEU A 46 4.03 -3.36 9.18
CA LEU A 46 2.95 -2.76 9.97
C LEU A 46 2.18 -3.81 10.78
N ASP A 47 1.84 -4.94 10.16
CA ASP A 47 1.13 -6.03 10.83
C ASP A 47 1.98 -6.58 12.00
N ALA A 48 3.28 -6.77 11.79
CA ALA A 48 4.20 -7.20 12.84
C ALA A 48 4.29 -6.17 13.99
N TYR A 49 4.37 -4.88 13.65
CA TYR A 49 4.40 -3.81 14.64
C TYR A 49 3.10 -3.70 15.45
N LEU A 50 1.95 -3.87 14.80
CA LEU A 50 0.65 -3.86 15.50
C LEU A 50 0.52 -5.06 16.44
N LEU A 51 1.05 -6.23 16.05
CA LEU A 51 1.10 -7.40 16.92
C LEU A 51 1.97 -7.14 18.15
N GLU A 52 3.16 -6.56 17.96
CA GLU A 52 4.07 -6.19 19.05
C GLU A 52 3.39 -5.22 20.04
N LEU A 53 2.67 -4.22 19.54
CA LEU A 53 1.91 -3.30 20.38
C LEU A 53 0.77 -3.99 21.15
N ASP A 54 0.06 -4.93 20.52
CA ASP A 54 -1.01 -5.69 21.17
C ASP A 54 -0.43 -6.58 22.29
N GLU A 55 0.74 -7.16 22.08
CA GLU A 55 1.47 -7.92 23.11
C GLU A 55 1.97 -7.03 24.27
N GLU A 56 2.46 -5.83 23.97
CA GLU A 56 3.00 -4.91 24.97
C GLU A 56 1.90 -4.24 25.82
N LEU A 57 0.85 -3.75 25.17
CA LEU A 57 -0.16 -2.92 25.82
C LEU A 57 -1.41 -3.72 26.23
N GLY A 58 -1.64 -4.88 25.61
CA GLY A 58 -2.85 -5.66 25.80
C GLY A 58 -4.10 -4.96 25.25
N PRO A 59 -5.30 -5.50 25.53
CA PRO A 59 -6.54 -4.97 24.99
C PRO A 59 -6.86 -3.59 25.56
N ILE A 60 -7.29 -2.68 24.68
CA ILE A 60 -7.74 -1.33 25.06
C ILE A 60 -8.96 -1.44 25.99
N SER A 61 -8.90 -0.78 27.14
CA SER A 61 -10.02 -0.75 28.09
C SER A 61 -11.18 0.12 27.61
N ALA A 62 -12.39 -0.15 28.10
CA ALA A 62 -13.58 0.65 27.76
C ALA A 62 -13.43 2.14 28.11
N ALA A 63 -12.73 2.45 29.20
CA ALA A 63 -12.46 3.83 29.61
C ALA A 63 -11.52 4.56 28.65
N GLU A 64 -10.50 3.87 28.12
CA GLU A 64 -9.58 4.43 27.11
C GLU A 64 -10.29 4.66 25.78
N VAL A 65 -11.19 3.75 25.39
CA VAL A 65 -12.05 3.93 24.21
C VAL A 65 -12.93 5.18 24.37
N GLU A 66 -13.58 5.35 25.53
CA GLU A 66 -14.44 6.51 25.82
C GLU A 66 -13.65 7.83 25.81
N ALA A 67 -12.46 7.83 26.42
CA ALA A 67 -11.57 8.99 26.43
C ALA A 67 -11.12 9.37 25.00
N ALA A 68 -10.74 8.38 24.18
CA ALA A 68 -10.33 8.61 22.80
C ALA A 68 -11.49 9.15 21.94
N GLN A 69 -12.69 8.63 22.11
CA GLN A 69 -13.89 9.11 21.41
C GLN A 69 -14.25 10.54 21.81
N THR A 70 -14.18 10.87 23.10
CA THR A 70 -14.43 12.22 23.62
C THR A 70 -13.42 13.22 23.03
N TRP A 71 -12.14 12.85 22.99
CA TRP A 71 -11.10 13.65 22.34
C TRP A 71 -11.37 13.83 20.84
N ALA A 72 -11.70 12.75 20.12
CA ALA A 72 -11.97 12.79 18.68
C ALA A 72 -13.19 13.66 18.34
N ALA A 73 -14.23 13.64 19.17
CA ALA A 73 -15.41 14.50 19.02
C ALA A 73 -15.09 15.99 19.19
N GLY A 74 -14.01 16.33 19.89
CA GLY A 74 -13.52 17.70 20.04
C GLY A 74 -12.67 18.19 18.87
N LEU A 75 -12.32 17.33 17.90
CA LEU A 75 -11.54 17.73 16.74
C LEU A 75 -12.42 18.53 15.75
N PRO A 76 -11.89 19.62 15.17
CA PRO A 76 -12.60 20.31 14.10
C PRO A 76 -12.82 19.34 12.93
N THR A 77 -14.06 19.23 12.46
CA THR A 77 -14.36 18.47 11.24
C THR A 77 -13.66 19.14 10.07
N THR A 78 -12.56 18.54 9.61
CA THR A 78 -12.06 18.76 8.27
C THR A 78 -12.92 17.94 7.33
N ALA A 79 -13.53 18.61 6.34
CA ALA A 79 -14.25 17.92 5.27
C ALA A 79 -13.31 16.88 4.67
N ARG A 80 -13.69 15.60 4.79
CA ARG A 80 -12.92 14.48 4.26
C ARG A 80 -12.75 14.72 2.76
N ALA A 81 -11.53 15.03 2.31
CA ALA A 81 -11.24 15.18 0.90
C ALA A 81 -11.74 13.91 0.20
N GLY A 82 -12.75 14.09 -0.66
CA GLY A 82 -13.51 12.99 -1.23
C GLY A 82 -12.58 11.99 -1.89
N ARG A 83 -12.75 10.70 -1.56
CA ARG A 83 -12.19 9.62 -2.36
C ARG A 83 -12.87 9.68 -3.73
N PRO A 84 -12.17 9.90 -4.84
CA PRO A 84 -12.78 9.76 -6.16
C PRO A 84 -13.26 8.32 -6.35
N ALA A 85 -14.44 8.18 -6.94
CA ALA A 85 -15.12 6.92 -7.23
C ALA A 85 -14.33 6.06 -8.23
#